data_AF-A0A7J2IV57-F1
#
_entry.id   AF-A0A7J2IV57-F1
#
_cell.length_a   1.000
_cell.length_b   1.000
_cell.length_c   1.000
_cell.angle_alpha   90.00
_cell.angle_beta   90.00
_cell.angle_gamma   90.00
#
_symmetry.space_group_name_H-M   'P 1'
#
loop_
_entity.id
_entity.type
_entity.pdbx_description
1 polymer ?
#
loop_
_entity_poly.entity_id
_entity_poly.type
_entity_poly.pdbx_seq_one_letter_code
_entity_poly.pdbx_strand_id
1 'polypeptide(L)'
;MSQHEVRVPLLRPILDDEMVEAAVQALQNERFVLGESVFKFEEEFARYIGVKYAISTNSGTDALHIALLALGVGSKDEVLTTPFSFIASANC
;
A
#
# COMPACT_ATOMS: atom_id res chain seq x y z
N MET A 1 -24.84 36.67 -13.81
CA MET A 1 -23.37 36.47 -13.88
C MET A 1 -22.94 35.62 -12.68
N SER A 2 -23.24 34.32 -12.68
CA SER A 2 -22.81 33.45 -11.58
C SER A 2 -21.34 33.06 -11.80
N GLN A 3 -20.48 33.66 -11.00
CA GLN A 3 -19.07 33.27 -10.82
C GLN A 3 -19.02 31.75 -10.62
N HIS A 4 -18.41 31.01 -11.55
CA HIS A 4 -18.08 29.61 -11.33
C HIS A 4 -16.79 29.56 -10.50
N GLU A 5 -16.91 29.23 -9.22
CA GLU A 5 -15.77 28.98 -8.34
C GLU A 5 -15.09 27.67 -8.79
N VAL A 6 -13.93 27.76 -9.42
CA VAL A 6 -13.15 26.59 -9.82
C VAL A 6 -12.43 26.02 -8.60
N ARG A 7 -12.90 24.89 -8.08
CA ARG A 7 -12.21 24.13 -7.02
C ARG A 7 -11.15 23.22 -7.63
N VAL A 8 -9.89 23.50 -7.32
CA VAL A 8 -8.75 22.63 -7.68
C VAL A 8 -8.41 21.75 -6.48
N PRO A 9 -8.70 20.44 -6.50
CA PRO A 9 -8.39 19.55 -5.39
C PRO A 9 -6.89 19.25 -5.34
N LEU A 10 -6.37 18.96 -4.13
CA LEU A 10 -4.98 18.51 -3.94
C LEU A 10 -4.75 17.12 -4.57
N LEU A 11 -5.74 16.23 -4.47
CA LEU A 11 -5.71 14.87 -5.00
C LEU A 11 -7.08 14.52 -5.58
N ARG A 12 -7.08 13.88 -6.74
CA ARG A 12 -8.26 13.21 -7.32
C ARG A 12 -7.90 11.74 -7.54
N PRO A 13 -8.44 10.80 -6.75
CA PRO A 13 -8.19 9.38 -6.97
C PRO A 13 -8.63 8.97 -8.38
N ILE A 14 -7.84 8.09 -9.00
CA ILE A 14 -8.19 7.45 -10.25
C ILE A 14 -8.91 6.14 -9.88
N LEU A 15 -10.08 5.94 -10.46
CA LEU A 15 -10.85 4.70 -10.37
C LEU A 15 -11.44 4.48 -11.75
N ASP A 16 -11.07 3.37 -12.39
CA ASP A 16 -11.57 2.98 -13.71
C ASP A 16 -12.46 1.74 -13.61
N ASP A 17 -13.08 1.36 -14.73
CA ASP A 17 -14.01 0.24 -14.79
C ASP A 17 -13.32 -1.11 -14.50
N GLU A 18 -12.04 -1.24 -14.84
CA GLU A 18 -11.24 -2.44 -14.58
C GLU A 18 -11.05 -2.64 -13.06
N MET A 19 -10.72 -1.58 -12.32
CA MET A 19 -10.60 -1.63 -10.85
C MET A 19 -11.93 -1.98 -10.19
N VAL A 20 -13.04 -1.43 -10.69
CA VAL A 20 -14.38 -1.71 -10.16
C VAL A 20 -14.74 -3.18 -10.40
N GLU A 21 -14.51 -3.68 -11.62
CA GLU A 21 -14.78 -5.07 -11.97
C GLU A 21 -13.94 -6.02 -11.11
N ALA A 22 -12.63 -5.78 -10.98
CA ALA A 22 -11.75 -6.58 -10.14
C ALA A 22 -12.21 -6.63 -8.67
N ALA A 23 -12.62 -5.49 -8.11
CA ALA A 23 -13.14 -5.43 -6.73
C ALA A 23 -14.45 -6.23 -6.57
N VAL A 24 -15.38 -6.12 -7.53
CA VAL A 24 -16.64 -6.88 -7.51
C VAL A 24 -16.37 -8.38 -7.65
N GLN A 25 -15.48 -8.78 -8.55
CA GLN A 25 -15.09 -10.18 -8.74
C GLN A 25 -14.48 -10.77 -7.47
N ALA A 26 -13.56 -10.06 -6.81
CA ALA A 26 -12.97 -10.50 -5.55
C ALA A 26 -14.04 -10.69 -4.46
N LEU A 27 -14.99 -9.75 -4.34
CA LEU A 27 -16.07 -9.83 -3.34
C LEU A 27 -17.06 -10.98 -3.60
N GLN A 28 -17.32 -11.31 -4.85
CA GLN A 28 -18.31 -12.33 -5.23
C GLN A 28 -17.71 -13.75 -5.26
N ASN A 29 -16.44 -13.88 -5.65
CA ASN A 29 -15.88 -15.16 -6.07
C ASN A 29 -14.65 -15.62 -5.28
N GLU A 30 -14.07 -14.79 -4.40
CA GLU A 30 -12.86 -15.14 -3.65
C GLU A 30 -13.08 -15.27 -2.14
N ARG A 31 -12.02 -15.70 -1.44
CA ARG A 31 -11.96 -15.68 0.02
C ARG A 31 -11.68 -14.26 0.50
N PHE A 32 -12.43 -13.83 1.51
CA PHE A 32 -12.24 -12.51 2.15
C PHE A 32 -10.86 -12.30 2.77
N VAL A 33 -10.17 -13.37 3.13
CA VAL A 33 -8.82 -13.32 3.71
C VAL A 33 -7.93 -14.22 2.87
N LEU A 34 -6.82 -13.66 2.39
CA LEU A 34 -5.84 -14.34 1.55
C LEU A 34 -6.50 -14.97 0.31
N GLY A 35 -7.26 -14.16 -0.43
CA GLY A 35 -7.83 -14.51 -1.73
C GLY A 35 -6.75 -14.71 -2.80
N GLU A 36 -7.12 -15.34 -3.92
CA GLU A 36 -6.18 -15.63 -5.01
C GLU A 36 -5.63 -14.34 -5.66
N SER A 37 -6.47 -13.30 -5.75
CA SER A 37 -6.08 -11.96 -6.21
C SER A 37 -4.91 -11.37 -5.43
N VAL A 38 -4.81 -11.65 -4.13
CA VAL A 38 -3.72 -11.17 -3.27
C VAL A 38 -2.40 -11.82 -3.68
N PHE A 39 -2.36 -13.13 -3.86
CA PHE A 39 -1.14 -13.85 -4.25
C PHE A 39 -0.69 -13.47 -5.67
N LYS A 40 -1.65 -13.35 -6.60
CA LYS A 40 -1.36 -12.85 -7.95
C LYS A 40 -0.77 -11.45 -7.92
N PHE A 41 -1.36 -10.55 -7.13
CA PHE A 41 -0.80 -9.21 -6.94
C PHE A 41 0.62 -9.26 -6.40
N GLU A 42 0.92 -10.08 -5.40
CA GLU A 42 2.27 -10.22 -4.84
C GLU A 42 3.29 -10.73 -5.88
N GLU A 43 2.94 -11.76 -6.66
CA GLU A 43 3.80 -12.28 -7.73
C GLU A 43 4.07 -11.24 -8.82
N GLU A 44 3.02 -10.58 -9.28
CA GLU A 44 3.08 -9.54 -10.30
C GLU A 44 3.87 -8.32 -9.83
N PHE A 45 3.66 -7.90 -8.58
CA PHE A 45 4.36 -6.78 -7.98
C PHE A 45 5.85 -7.10 -7.74
N ALA A 46 6.17 -8.32 -7.28
CA ALA A 46 7.56 -8.76 -7.16
C ALA A 46 8.29 -8.71 -8.51
N ARG A 47 7.63 -9.18 -9.58
CA ARG A 47 8.15 -9.11 -10.94
C ARG A 47 8.32 -7.67 -11.43
N TYR A 48 7.34 -6.80 -11.17
CA TYR A 48 7.38 -5.40 -11.57
C TYR A 48 8.55 -4.64 -10.92
N ILE A 49 8.79 -4.86 -9.62
CA ILE A 49 9.89 -4.21 -8.88
C ILE A 49 11.25 -4.87 -9.15
N GLY A 50 11.28 -6.14 -9.56
CA GLY A 50 12.51 -6.89 -9.81
C GLY A 50 13.09 -7.57 -8.55
N VAL A 51 12.23 -8.01 -7.63
CA VAL A 51 12.60 -8.73 -6.41
C VAL A 51 12.10 -10.17 -6.44
N LYS A 52 12.66 -11.03 -5.59
CA LYS A 52 12.27 -12.45 -5.52
C LYS A 52 10.89 -12.66 -4.89
N TYR A 53 10.52 -11.80 -3.93
CA TYR A 53 9.29 -11.91 -3.16
C TYR A 53 8.71 -10.52 -2.89
N ALA A 54 7.38 -10.43 -2.83
CA ALA A 54 6.64 -9.30 -2.30
C ALA A 54 5.57 -9.82 -1.34
N ILE A 55 5.22 -9.02 -0.33
CA ILE A 55 4.19 -9.34 0.65
C ILE A 55 3.26 -8.13 0.75
N SER A 56 1.99 -8.35 0.50
CA SER A 56 0.95 -7.34 0.65
C SER A 56 0.63 -7.11 2.13
N THR A 57 0.33 -5.86 2.46
CA THR A 57 -0.06 -5.44 3.81
C THR A 57 -1.23 -4.46 3.71
N ASN A 58 -1.85 -4.10 4.84
CA ASN A 58 -2.98 -3.17 4.81
C ASN A 58 -2.57 -1.71 4.49
N SER A 59 -1.29 -1.35 4.65
CA SER A 59 -0.78 0.01 4.56
C SER A 59 0.75 0.03 4.50
N GLY A 60 1.32 1.15 4.06
CA GLY A 60 2.78 1.35 4.07
C GLY A 60 3.39 1.39 5.48
N THR A 61 2.62 1.78 6.50
CA THR A 61 3.10 1.76 7.90
C THR A 61 3.27 0.33 8.39
N ASP A 62 2.28 -0.54 8.13
CA ASP A 62 2.36 -1.96 8.50
C ASP A 62 3.51 -2.66 7.77
N ALA A 63 3.74 -2.32 6.50
CA ALA A 63 4.89 -2.82 5.75
C ALA A 63 6.23 -2.47 6.42
N LEU A 64 6.41 -1.22 6.84
CA LEU A 64 7.64 -0.77 7.53
C LEU A 64 7.78 -1.43 8.91
N HIS A 65 6.69 -1.50 9.68
CA HIS A 65 6.70 -2.09 11.01
C HIS A 65 7.07 -3.57 10.97
N ILE A 66 6.42 -4.34 10.08
CA ILE A 66 6.73 -5.77 9.91
C ILE A 66 8.16 -5.96 9.41
N ALA A 67 8.68 -5.07 8.56
CA ALA A 67 10.07 -5.13 8.11
C ALA A 67 11.07 -4.96 9.26
N LEU A 68 10.85 -4.00 10.17
CA LEU A 68 11.71 -3.81 11.35
C LEU A 68 11.62 -5.00 12.32
N LEU A 69 10.42 -5.53 12.54
CA LEU A 69 10.21 -6.74 13.35
C LEU A 69 10.94 -7.94 12.75
N ALA A 70 10.87 -8.13 11.42
CA ALA A 70 11.54 -9.21 10.72
C ALA A 70 13.08 -9.09 10.76
N LEU A 71 13.60 -7.86 10.80
CA LEU A 71 15.02 -7.58 11.01
C LEU A 71 15.47 -7.78 12.47
N GLY A 72 14.54 -7.92 13.41
CA GLY A 72 14.83 -8.12 14.83
C GLY A 72 15.22 -6.83 15.57
N VAL A 73 14.83 -5.67 15.05
CA VAL A 73 15.10 -4.36 15.69
C VAL A 73 14.38 -4.29 17.04
N GLY A 74 15.11 -3.90 18.07
CA GLY A 74 14.61 -3.79 19.45
C GLY A 74 14.98 -2.48 20.13
N SER A 75 14.68 -2.40 21.42
CA SER A 75 14.82 -1.16 22.23
C SER A 75 16.25 -0.67 22.43
N LYS A 76 17.26 -1.43 22.00
CA LYS A 76 18.68 -1.08 22.10
C LYS A 76 19.30 -0.72 20.76
N ASP A 77 18.53 -0.84 19.67
CA ASP A 77 19.01 -0.57 18.33
C ASP A 77 18.67 0.86 17.91
N GLU A 78 19.50 1.42 17.03
CA GLU A 78 19.29 2.73 16.44
C GLU A 78 18.91 2.58 14.97
N VAL A 79 17.82 3.24 14.57
CA VAL A 79 17.36 3.29 13.17
C VAL A 79 17.48 4.71 12.67
N LEU A 80 18.38 4.93 11.71
CA LEU A 80 18.56 6.24 11.09
C LEU A 80 17.43 6.53 10.10
N THR A 81 16.92 7.75 10.13
CA THR A 81 15.90 8.26 9.21
C THR A 81 16.19 9.70 8.81
N THR A 82 15.30 10.32 8.03
CA THR A 82 15.39 11.72 7.62
C THR A 82 14.42 12.60 8.42
N PRO A 83 14.77 13.85 8.77
CA PRO A 83 13.82 14.80 9.36
C PRO A 83 12.77 15.30 8.35
N PHE A 84 12.90 14.94 7.07
CA PHE A 84 12.00 15.37 5.99
C PHE A 84 11.40 14.16 5.25
N SER A 85 10.45 13.50 5.91
CA SER A 85 9.61 12.42 5.35
C SER A 85 8.23 12.45 5.99
N PHE A 86 7.35 11.52 5.59
CA PHE A 86 6.11 11.25 6.30
C PHE A 86 6.39 10.54 7.64
N ILE A 87 5.57 10.81 8.66
CA ILE A 87 5.78 10.35 10.04
C ILE A 87 5.88 8.83 10.20
N ALA A 88 5.25 8.07 9.30
CA ALA A 88 5.33 6.60 9.31
C ALA A 88 6.78 6.09 9.24
N SER A 89 7.68 6.80 8.56
CA SER A 89 9.10 6.41 8.49
C SER A 89 9.84 6.49 9.83
N ALA A 90 9.30 7.17 10.84
CA ALA A 90 9.92 7.31 12.15
C ALA A 90 9.16 6.59 13.28
N ASN A 91 7.87 6.29 13.07
CA ASN A 91 6.98 5.68 14.07
C ASN A 91 6.52 4.25 13.69
N CYS A 92 7.23 3.60 12.77
CA CYS A 92 6.96 2.23 12.36
C CYS A 92 7.60 1.21 13.32
#